data_AF-A0A3B6RNP9-F1
#
_entry.id   AF-A0A3B6RNP9-F1
#
_cell.length_a   1.000
_cell.length_b   1.000
_cell.length_c   1.000
_cell.angle_alpha   90.00
_cell.angle_beta   90.00
_cell.angle_gamma   90.00
#
_symmetry.space_group_name_H-M   'P 1'
#
loop_
_entity.id
_entity.type
_entity.pdbx_description
1 polymer ?
#
loop_
_entity_poly.entity_id
_entity_poly.type
_entity_poly.pdbx_seq_one_letter_code
_entity_poly.pdbx_strand_id
1 'polypeptide(L)'
;MGLYGSSEPGLDSERLINQSYPATLEILLYFVFLIAYAVKLPIIPLHTWLPDTHGEAHYRTCMILTGILLKMGAYGLIRINMELLPHAHYLFSPWLVIIGAIQIIYAP
;
A
#
# COMPACT_ATOMS: atom_id res chain seq x y z
N MET A 1 -21.25 11.24 -17.91
CA MET A 1 -21.11 11.46 -19.36
C MET A 1 -19.90 12.37 -19.57
N GLY A 2 -18.69 11.79 -19.59
CA GLY A 2 -17.43 12.51 -19.83
C GLY A 2 -17.13 12.52 -21.33
N LEU A 3 -17.02 13.71 -21.91
CA LEU A 3 -17.04 13.96 -23.37
C LEU A 3 -15.65 13.98 -24.05
N TYR A 4 -14.60 13.42 -23.45
CA TYR A 4 -13.33 13.25 -24.13
C TYR A 4 -12.69 11.93 -23.73
N GLY A 5 -12.78 10.94 -24.61
CA GLY A 5 -11.76 9.90 -24.70
C GLY A 5 -10.51 10.52 -25.29
N SER A 6 -9.79 11.32 -24.51
CA SER A 6 -8.50 11.83 -24.94
C SER A 6 -7.54 10.65 -25.10
N SER A 7 -6.94 10.54 -26.28
CA SER A 7 -5.79 9.69 -26.58
C SER A 7 -4.50 10.18 -25.88
N GLU A 8 -4.63 11.21 -25.05
CA GLU A 8 -3.58 11.75 -24.20
C GLU A 8 -3.29 10.77 -23.04
N PRO A 9 -2.00 10.57 -22.68
CA PRO A 9 -1.67 9.84 -21.46
C PRO A 9 -2.24 10.57 -20.24
N GLY A 10 -3.06 9.87 -19.45
CA GLY A 10 -3.71 10.38 -18.23
C GLY A 10 -3.46 9.48 -17.02
N LEU A 11 -3.41 10.08 -15.82
CA LEU A 11 -3.15 9.39 -14.55
C LEU A 11 -4.43 9.14 -13.73
N ASP A 12 -5.58 9.12 -14.41
CA ASP A 12 -6.88 8.94 -13.79
C ASP A 12 -7.04 7.50 -13.28
N SER A 13 -7.44 7.36 -12.01
CA SER A 13 -7.55 6.04 -11.36
C SER A 13 -8.52 5.11 -12.07
N GLU A 14 -9.70 5.59 -12.46
CA GLU A 14 -10.71 4.79 -13.18
C GLU A 14 -10.17 4.23 -14.49
N ARG A 15 -9.35 5.01 -15.20
CA ARG A 15 -8.75 4.57 -16.46
C ARG A 15 -7.66 3.53 -16.23
N LEU A 16 -6.80 3.76 -15.25
CA LEU A 16 -5.71 2.85 -14.91
C LEU A 16 -6.22 1.48 -14.45
N ILE A 17 -7.31 1.44 -13.67
CA ILE A 17 -7.94 0.19 -13.18
C ILE A 17 -8.53 -0.64 -14.32
N ASN A 18 -9.10 0.03 -15.34
CA ASN A 18 -9.72 -0.66 -16.48
C ASN A 18 -8.71 -1.04 -17.58
N GLN A 19 -7.43 -0.73 -17.39
CA GLN A 19 -6.38 -1.06 -18.35
C GLN A 19 -5.80 -2.44 -18.05
N SER A 20 -5.60 -3.24 -19.10
CA SER A 20 -4.94 -4.54 -18.98
C SER A 20 -3.42 -4.36 -19.03
N TYR A 21 -2.73 -4.89 -18.01
CA TYR A 21 -1.28 -4.90 -17.93
C TYR A 21 -0.73 -6.29 -18.20
N PRO A 22 0.45 -6.43 -18.83
CA PRO A 22 1.17 -7.70 -18.89
C PRO A 22 1.49 -8.20 -17.48
N ALA A 23 1.36 -9.50 -17.22
CA ALA A 23 1.54 -10.08 -15.89
C ALA A 23 2.90 -9.74 -15.24
N THR A 24 3.98 -9.73 -16.03
CA THR A 24 5.32 -9.37 -15.56
C THR A 24 5.39 -7.93 -15.04
N LEU A 25 4.74 -7.00 -15.75
CA LEU A 25 4.69 -5.60 -15.35
C LEU A 25 3.83 -5.44 -14.09
N GLU A 26 2.71 -6.15 -14.02
CA GLU A 26 1.82 -6.13 -12.86
C GLU A 26 2.53 -6.59 -11.58
N ILE A 27 3.29 -7.68 -11.66
CA ILE A 27 4.10 -8.20 -10.53
C ILE A 27 5.18 -7.20 -10.13
N LEU A 28 5.88 -6.59 -11.09
CA LEU A 28 6.93 -5.61 -10.80
C LEU A 28 6.34 -4.38 -10.09
N LEU A 29 5.25 -3.81 -10.61
CA LEU A 29 4.57 -2.69 -9.99
C LEU A 29 4.06 -3.04 -8.60
N TYR A 30 3.50 -4.25 -8.44
CA TYR A 30 3.00 -4.72 -7.16
C TYR A 30 4.10 -4.70 -6.09
N PHE A 31 5.31 -5.20 -6.42
CA PHE A 31 6.43 -5.16 -5.49
C PHE A 31 6.89 -3.74 -5.15
N VAL A 32 6.97 -2.85 -6.14
CA VAL A 32 7.37 -1.45 -5.91
C VAL A 32 6.41 -0.75 -4.96
N PHE A 33 5.10 -0.87 -5.21
CA PHE A 33 4.09 -0.30 -4.32
C PHE A 33 4.04 -1.00 -2.98
N LEU A 34 4.18 -2.34 -2.94
CA LEU A 34 4.20 -3.09 -1.70
C LEU A 34 5.34 -2.65 -0.79
N ILE A 35 6.55 -2.41 -1.31
CA ILE A 35 7.68 -1.90 -0.52
C ILE A 35 7.38 -0.50 0.01
N ALA A 36 6.82 0.39 -0.81
CA ALA A 36 6.43 1.72 -0.37
C ALA A 36 5.38 1.67 0.76
N TYR A 37 4.39 0.77 0.65
CA TYR A 37 3.41 0.56 1.70
C TYR A 37 3.96 -0.18 2.91
N ALA A 38 4.95 -1.06 2.75
CA ALA A 38 5.62 -1.79 3.83
C ALA A 38 6.51 -0.91 4.72
N VAL A 39 6.86 0.29 4.27
CA VAL A 39 7.45 1.31 5.16
C VAL A 39 6.35 1.99 5.97
N LYS A 40 5.23 2.33 5.34
CA LYS A 40 4.16 3.13 5.95
C LYS A 40 3.24 2.31 6.87
N LEU A 41 2.90 1.10 6.45
CA LEU A 41 2.48 0.01 7.31
C LEU A 41 3.76 -0.58 7.87
N PRO A 42 4.02 -0.53 9.17
CA PRO A 42 5.29 -0.93 9.78
C PRO A 42 5.52 -2.46 9.66
N ILE A 43 5.73 -2.99 8.45
CA ILE A 43 5.98 -4.41 8.20
C ILE A 43 7.42 -4.72 8.57
N ILE A 44 7.68 -5.86 9.20
CA ILE A 44 9.03 -6.30 9.57
C ILE A 44 9.88 -6.46 8.29
N PRO A 45 11.09 -5.89 8.22
CA PRO A 45 11.87 -5.20 9.26
C PRO A 45 11.71 -3.67 9.30
N LEU A 46 10.91 -3.07 8.43
CA LEU A 46 10.81 -1.62 8.18
C LEU A 46 9.97 -0.85 9.23
N HIS A 47 9.80 -1.39 10.44
CA HIS A 47 8.96 -0.82 11.49
C HIS A 47 9.72 0.07 12.50
N THR A 48 11.05 0.11 12.45
CA THR A 48 11.89 0.74 13.48
C THR A 48 11.71 2.25 13.59
N TRP A 49 11.31 2.93 12.51
CA TRP A 49 11.05 4.37 12.54
C TRP A 49 9.83 4.73 13.42
N LEU A 50 8.89 3.80 13.60
CA LEU A 50 7.61 4.08 14.24
C LEU A 50 7.75 4.29 15.77
N PRO A 51 8.46 3.42 16.53
CA PRO A 51 8.78 3.67 17.94
C PRO A 51 9.56 4.96 18.17
N ASP A 52 10.60 5.21 17.36
CA ASP A 52 11.43 6.42 17.49
C ASP A 52 10.59 7.69 17.31
N THR A 53 9.75 7.72 16.27
CA THR A 53 8.87 8.86 15.99
C THR A 53 7.84 9.07 17.10
N HIS A 54 7.30 8.01 17.70
CA HIS A 54 6.36 8.14 18.83
C HIS A 54 7.03 8.60 20.12
N GLY A 55 8.29 8.22 20.34
CA GLY A 55 9.07 8.62 21.52
C GLY A 55 9.43 10.11 21.53
N GLU A 56 9.67 10.69 20.34
CA GLU A 56 10.13 12.08 20.20
C GLU A 56 9.00 13.08 19.91
N ALA A 57 7.87 12.62 19.36
CA ALA A 57 6.81 13.52 18.91
C ALA A 57 5.86 13.97 20.04
N HIS A 58 5.29 15.17 19.88
CA HIS A 58 4.28 15.69 20.79
C HIS A 58 2.95 14.91 20.67
N TYR A 59 2.17 14.83 21.75
CA TYR A 59 0.95 14.00 21.83
C TYR A 59 -0.03 14.21 20.66
N ARG A 60 -0.19 15.45 20.20
CA ARG A 60 -1.06 15.80 19.05
C ARG A 60 -0.57 15.19 17.74
N THR A 61 0.75 15.17 17.54
CA THR A 61 1.38 14.61 16.35
C THR A 61 1.28 13.08 16.37
N CYS A 62 1.50 12.45 17.52
CA CYS A 62 1.32 11.00 17.67
C CYS A 62 -0.11 10.58 17.33
N MET A 63 -1.14 11.31 17.80
CA MET A 63 -2.53 11.01 17.47
C MET A 63 -2.82 11.04 15.95
N ILE A 64 -2.25 12.00 15.22
CA ILE A 64 -2.39 12.07 13.75
C ILE A 64 -1.63 10.93 13.08
N LEU A 65 -0.42 10.63 13.58
CA LEU A 65 0.43 9.56 13.07
C LEU A 65 -0.26 8.19 13.18
N THR A 66 -0.70 7.82 14.38
CA THR A 66 -1.40 6.54 14.62
C THR A 66 -2.79 6.54 13.98
N GLY A 67 -3.53 7.65 14.07
CA GLY A 67 -4.92 7.73 13.65
C GLY A 67 -5.13 7.79 12.13
N ILE A 68 -4.22 8.43 11.40
CA ILE A 68 -4.36 8.69 9.96
C ILE A 68 -3.22 8.06 9.18
N LEU A 69 -1.95 8.33 9.52
CA LEU A 69 -0.83 7.98 8.65
C LEU A 69 -0.73 6.46 8.42
N LEU A 70 -0.87 5.67 9.49
CA LEU A 70 -0.87 4.20 9.39
C LEU A 70 -2.04 3.69 8.54
N LYS A 71 -3.24 4.27 8.71
CA LYS A 71 -4.43 3.89 7.93
C LYS A 71 -4.27 4.22 6.45
N MET A 72 -3.58 5.30 6.11
CA MET A 72 -3.28 5.65 4.73
C MET A 72 -2.37 4.62 4.04
N GLY A 73 -1.52 3.90 4.78
CA GLY A 73 -0.75 2.77 4.23
C GLY A 73 -1.65 1.61 3.82
N ALA A 74 -2.57 1.20 4.70
CA ALA A 74 -3.55 0.14 4.40
C ALA A 74 -4.47 0.53 3.25
N TYR A 75 -4.94 1.78 3.25
CA TYR A 75 -5.77 2.31 2.16
C TYR A 75 -5.05 2.24 0.80
N GLY A 76 -3.76 2.61 0.74
CA GLY A 76 -2.97 2.51 -0.48
C GLY A 76 -2.83 1.06 -0.98
N LEU A 77 -2.59 0.12 -0.07
CA LEU A 77 -2.50 -1.31 -0.42
C LEU A 77 -3.82 -1.83 -0.99
N ILE A 78 -4.96 -1.42 -0.45
CA ILE A 78 -6.27 -1.82 -0.99
C ILE A 78 -6.51 -1.17 -2.36
N ARG A 79 -6.38 0.15 -2.47
CA ARG A 79 -6.77 0.87 -3.70
C ARG A 79 -5.80 0.67 -4.87
N ILE A 80 -4.52 0.48 -4.61
CA ILE A 80 -3.52 0.28 -5.65
C ILE A 80 -3.24 -1.21 -5.80
N ASN A 81 -2.72 -1.88 -4.78
CA ASN A 81 -2.29 -3.27 -4.96
C ASN A 81 -3.45 -4.24 -5.20
N MET A 82 -4.62 -4.05 -4.58
CA MET A 82 -5.75 -4.97 -4.77
C MET A 82 -6.66 -4.58 -5.95
N GLU A 83 -7.02 -3.30 -6.11
CA GLU A 83 -7.93 -2.87 -7.19
C GLU A 83 -7.23 -2.67 -8.55
N LEU A 84 -6.01 -2.12 -8.58
CA LEU A 84 -5.29 -1.85 -9.84
C LEU A 84 -4.49 -3.07 -10.34
N LEU A 85 -4.02 -3.92 -9.44
CA LEU A 85 -3.13 -5.06 -9.73
C LEU A 85 -3.71 -6.40 -9.21
N PRO A 86 -4.93 -6.80 -9.63
CA PRO A 86 -5.68 -7.89 -9.01
C PRO A 86 -5.06 -9.28 -9.22
N HIS A 87 -4.40 -9.53 -10.36
CA HIS A 87 -3.80 -10.83 -10.65
C HIS A 87 -2.54 -11.03 -9.81
N ALA A 88 -1.68 -10.02 -9.72
CA ALA A 88 -0.53 -10.03 -8.83
C ALA A 88 -0.98 -10.15 -7.36
N HIS A 89 -2.03 -9.42 -6.96
CA HIS A 89 -2.56 -9.51 -5.59
C HIS A 89 -3.02 -10.91 -5.22
N TYR A 90 -3.71 -11.61 -6.12
CA TYR A 90 -4.15 -12.98 -5.88
C TYR A 90 -2.97 -13.92 -5.57
N LEU A 91 -1.86 -13.78 -6.31
CA LEU A 91 -0.65 -14.58 -6.11
C LEU A 91 0.05 -14.28 -4.77
N PHE A 92 0.10 -13.02 -4.35
CA PHE A 92 0.81 -12.59 -3.14
C PHE A 92 -0.05 -12.56 -1.88
N SER A 93 -1.37 -12.68 -1.99
CA SER A 93 -2.30 -12.63 -0.85
C SER A 93 -1.94 -13.62 0.29
N PRO A 94 -1.62 -14.91 0.02
CA PRO A 94 -1.22 -15.84 1.08
C PRO A 94 0.04 -15.38 1.83
N TRP A 95 1.02 -14.81 1.11
CA TRP A 95 2.25 -14.28 1.70
C TRP A 95 1.99 -13.08 2.59
N LEU A 96 1.10 -12.17 2.18
CA LEU A 96 0.70 -11.03 3.00
C LEU A 96 0.04 -11.46 4.31
N VAL A 97 -0.79 -12.51 4.27
CA VAL A 97 -1.42 -13.07 5.47
C VAL A 97 -0.37 -13.66 6.42
N ILE A 98 0.61 -14.41 5.90
CA ILE A 98 1.69 -14.99 6.72
C ILE A 98 2.53 -13.87 7.36
N ILE A 99 2.94 -12.88 6.58
CA ILE A 99 3.72 -11.74 7.09
C ILE A 99 2.92 -10.96 8.14
N GLY A 100 1.63 -10.74 7.90
CA GLY A 100 0.73 -10.09 8.85
C GLY A 100 0.61 -10.87 10.16
N ALA A 101 0.47 -12.19 10.10
CA ALA A 101 0.43 -13.05 11.28
C ALA A 101 1.73 -12.99 12.09
N ILE A 102 2.89 -13.03 11.42
CA ILE A 102 4.20 -12.86 12.07
C ILE A 102 4.28 -11.48 12.74
N GLN A 103 3.77 -10.45 12.07
CA GLN A 103 3.79 -9.09 12.62
C GLN A 103 2.95 -8.96 13.89
N ILE A 104 1.77 -9.57 13.95
CA ILE A 104 0.92 -9.59 15.16
C ILE A 104 1.65 -10.25 16.33
N ILE A 105 2.44 -11.29 16.08
CA ILE A 105 3.20 -11.99 17.13
C ILE A 105 4.39 -11.15 17.60
N TYR A 106 5.08 -10.48 16.68
CA TYR A 106 6.32 -9.77 16.96
C TYR A 106 6.13 -8.32 17.44
N ALA A 107 5.02 -7.67 17.10
CA ALA A 107 4.70 -6.29 17.48
C ALA A 107 3.80 -6.26 18.75
N PRO A 108 4.36 -6.06 19.95
CA PRO A 108 3.59 -5.73 21.16
C PRO A 108 3.13 -4.27 21.20
#